data_AF-A0A3L6RH27-F1
#
_entry.id   AF-A0A3L6RH27-F1
#
_cell.length_a   1.000
_cell.length_b   1.000
_cell.length_c   1.000
_cell.angle_alpha   90.00
_cell.angle_beta   90.00
_cell.angle_gamma   90.00
#
_symmetry.space_group_name_H-M   'P 1'
#
loop_
_entity.id
_entity.type
_entity.pdbx_description
1 polymer ?
#
loop_
_entity_poly.entity_id
_entity_poly.type
_entity_poly.pdbx_seq_one_letter_code
_entity_poly.pdbx_strand_id
1 'polypeptide(L)'
;MESGRKPRSLVDMCVQKLIDNLRDLGSVDGVEMELLKRILPHCTLAQLTRVENRTKMDLSPITNSLWKRFYQREFGEEHTNMVIKRMKASGGRVCYTWRELFKAKTEKQKEVEDKMLEKIAKKFQAEKAGSGPSSLSNSNYKSPILKKARIEVNSHARLQSAMQKNTFGRFVP
;
A
#
# COMPACT_ATOMS: atom_id res chain seq x y z
N MET A 1 33.22 -34.24 -0.40
CA MET A 1 32.87 -33.86 0.98
C MET A 1 31.37 -33.65 1.04
N GLU A 2 30.60 -34.71 1.20
CA GLU A 2 29.15 -34.61 1.39
C GLU A 2 28.88 -34.08 2.79
N SER A 3 28.29 -32.90 2.89
CA SER A 3 27.81 -32.38 4.15
C SER A 3 26.63 -33.25 4.59
N GLY A 4 26.87 -34.14 5.56
CA GLY A 4 25.83 -34.97 6.17
C GLY A 4 24.72 -34.11 6.76
N ARG A 5 23.68 -33.83 5.96
CA ARG A 5 22.48 -33.15 6.44
C ARG A 5 21.74 -34.12 7.34
N LYS A 6 21.65 -33.79 8.63
CA LYS A 6 20.74 -34.47 9.56
C LYS A 6 19.34 -34.54 8.93
N PRO A 7 18.64 -35.68 9.03
CA PRO A 7 17.25 -35.77 8.61
C PRO A 7 16.44 -34.66 9.28
N ARG A 8 15.60 -33.96 8.51
CA ARG A 8 14.73 -32.92 9.07
C ARG A 8 13.70 -33.58 9.98
N SER A 9 13.48 -33.00 11.17
CA SER A 9 12.41 -33.48 12.04
C SER A 9 11.04 -33.19 11.41
N LEU A 10 10.01 -33.91 11.85
CA LEU A 10 8.63 -33.63 11.43
C LEU A 10 8.24 -32.18 11.70
N VAL A 11 8.63 -31.65 12.86
CA VAL A 11 8.38 -30.26 13.25
C VAL A 11 9.03 -29.29 12.26
N ASP A 12 10.29 -29.52 11.88
CA ASP A 12 10.99 -28.63 10.94
C ASP A 12 10.36 -28.66 9.54
N MET A 13 9.85 -29.82 9.11
CA MET A 13 9.10 -29.94 7.85
C MET A 13 7.78 -29.17 7.91
N CYS A 14 7.03 -29.26 9.01
CA CYS A 14 5.81 -28.50 9.22
C CYS A 14 6.06 -26.99 9.25
N VAL A 15 7.12 -26.55 9.95
CA VAL A 15 7.55 -25.14 9.99
C VAL A 15 7.88 -24.65 8.59
N GLN A 16 8.68 -25.40 7.82
CA GLN A 16 9.02 -25.02 6.46
C GLN A 16 7.77 -24.90 5.58
N LYS A 17 6.89 -25.91 5.64
CA LYS A 17 5.65 -25.89 4.85
C LYS A 17 4.78 -24.69 5.20
N LEU A 18 4.73 -24.32 6.48
CA LEU A 18 3.98 -23.15 6.92
C LEU A 18 4.62 -21.84 6.44
N ILE A 19 5.96 -21.73 6.49
CA ILE A 19 6.71 -20.60 5.93
C ILE A 19 6.39 -20.42 4.44
N ASP A 20 6.33 -21.52 3.68
CA ASP A 20 6.03 -21.49 2.26
C ASP A 20 4.57 -21.04 1.97
N ASN A 21 3.67 -21.15 2.95
CA ASN A 21 2.23 -20.87 2.82
C ASN A 21 1.76 -19.72 3.74
N LEU A 22 2.66 -18.81 4.16
CA LEU A 22 2.34 -17.71 5.09
C LEU A 22 1.20 -16.79 4.62
N ARG A 23 0.88 -16.75 3.33
CA ARG A 23 -0.26 -15.97 2.82
C ARG A 23 -1.60 -16.45 3.38
N ASP A 24 -1.68 -17.74 3.70
CA ASP A 24 -2.91 -18.42 4.16
C ASP A 24 -2.96 -18.50 5.69
N LEU A 25 -1.91 -18.03 6.37
CA LEU A 25 -1.85 -17.99 7.83
C LEU A 25 -2.98 -17.12 8.41
N GLY A 26 -3.75 -17.74 9.32
CA GLY A 26 -4.90 -17.14 9.98
C GLY A 26 -4.56 -16.58 11.36
N SER A 27 -5.47 -16.76 12.32
CA SER A 27 -5.14 -16.56 13.74
C SER A 27 -4.17 -17.64 14.19
N VAL A 28 -3.24 -17.28 15.08
CA VAL A 28 -2.31 -18.22 15.73
C VAL A 28 -2.63 -18.41 17.22
N ASP A 29 -3.86 -18.11 17.63
CA ASP A 29 -4.31 -18.32 19.00
C ASP A 29 -4.14 -19.79 19.42
N GLY A 30 -3.49 -20.01 20.57
CA GLY A 30 -3.24 -21.34 21.12
C GLY A 30 -1.98 -22.03 20.57
N VAL A 31 -1.23 -21.39 19.67
CA VAL A 31 0.06 -21.90 19.20
C VAL A 31 1.18 -21.55 20.18
N GLU A 32 2.08 -22.49 20.42
CA GLU A 32 3.22 -22.29 21.32
C GLU A 32 4.16 -21.18 20.83
N MET A 33 4.59 -20.32 21.78
CA MET A 33 5.46 -19.17 21.51
C MET A 33 6.78 -19.56 20.85
N GLU A 34 7.37 -20.70 21.22
CA GLU A 34 8.62 -21.19 20.62
C GLU A 34 8.48 -21.58 19.14
N LEU A 35 7.32 -22.10 18.75
CA LEU A 35 7.03 -22.40 17.35
C LEU A 35 6.86 -21.10 16.55
N LEU A 36 6.13 -20.13 17.12
CA LEU A 36 5.95 -18.80 16.54
C LEU A 36 7.27 -18.05 16.36
N LYS A 37 8.23 -18.21 17.26
CA LYS A 37 9.58 -17.64 17.13
C LYS A 37 10.32 -18.16 15.88
N ARG A 38 10.00 -19.36 15.40
CA ARG A 38 10.59 -19.93 14.18
C ARG A 38 9.89 -19.48 12.90
N ILE A 39 8.60 -19.17 12.96
CA ILE A 39 7.77 -18.88 11.78
C ILE A 39 7.65 -17.38 11.53
N LEU A 40 7.30 -16.59 12.56
CA LEU A 40 7.00 -15.17 12.44
C LEU A 40 8.15 -14.32 11.86
N PRO A 41 9.45 -14.62 12.09
CA PRO A 41 10.54 -13.89 11.45
C PRO A 41 10.56 -13.95 9.92
N HIS A 42 9.87 -14.93 9.32
CA HIS A 42 9.77 -15.07 7.86
C HIS A 42 8.57 -14.33 7.27
N CYS A 43 7.69 -13.77 8.10
CA CYS A 43 6.56 -12.98 7.64
C CYS A 43 7.02 -11.69 6.98
N THR A 44 6.35 -11.28 5.91
CA THR A 44 6.39 -9.90 5.43
C THR A 44 5.65 -8.97 6.39
N LEU A 45 5.87 -7.67 6.26
CA LEU A 45 5.16 -6.65 7.05
C LEU A 45 3.63 -6.83 6.97
N ALA A 46 3.10 -7.02 5.76
CA ALA A 46 1.66 -7.22 5.56
C ALA A 46 1.15 -8.50 6.21
N GLN A 47 1.91 -9.60 6.12
CA GLN A 47 1.56 -10.86 6.76
C GLN A 47 1.58 -10.74 8.29
N LEU A 48 2.62 -10.13 8.86
CA LEU A 48 2.73 -9.94 10.30
C LEU A 48 1.59 -9.08 10.84
N THR A 49 1.27 -7.98 10.15
CA THR A 49 0.14 -7.09 10.48
C THR A 49 -1.18 -7.86 10.48
N ARG A 50 -1.39 -8.70 9.46
CA ARG A 50 -2.62 -9.50 9.34
C ARG A 50 -2.74 -10.52 10.47
N VAL A 51 -1.65 -11.21 10.82
CA VAL A 51 -1.64 -12.20 11.92
C VAL A 51 -1.94 -11.52 13.25
N GLU A 52 -1.28 -10.41 13.58
CA GLU A 52 -1.54 -9.67 14.82
C GLU A 52 -2.94 -9.07 14.90
N ASN A 53 -3.55 -8.70 13.78
CA ASN A 53 -4.93 -8.19 13.78
C ASN A 53 -5.98 -9.30 13.98
N ARG A 54 -5.65 -10.55 13.65
CA ARG A 54 -6.55 -11.70 13.73
C ARG A 54 -6.37 -12.54 14.99
N THR A 55 -5.25 -12.35 15.68
CA THR A 55 -4.84 -13.10 16.86
C THR A 55 -5.16 -12.29 18.11
N LYS A 56 -5.75 -12.93 19.13
CA LYS A 56 -6.07 -12.28 20.41
C LYS A 56 -4.93 -12.40 21.42
N MET A 57 -4.13 -13.47 21.35
CA MET A 57 -2.98 -13.64 22.25
C MET A 57 -1.93 -12.55 22.02
N ASP A 58 -1.23 -12.18 23.10
CA ASP A 58 -0.16 -11.20 23.01
C ASP A 58 1.07 -11.79 22.30
N LEU A 59 1.35 -11.27 21.11
CA LEU A 59 2.51 -11.63 20.29
C LEU A 59 3.70 -10.69 20.50
N SER A 60 3.53 -9.62 21.28
CA SER A 60 4.55 -8.59 21.54
C SER A 60 5.93 -9.15 21.91
N PRO A 61 6.07 -10.24 22.71
CA PRO A 61 7.38 -10.80 23.06
C PRO A 61 8.22 -11.21 21.84
N ILE A 62 7.59 -11.62 20.75
CA ILE A 62 8.27 -12.01 19.51
C ILE A 62 8.25 -10.83 18.53
N THR A 63 7.08 -10.26 18.31
CA THR A 63 6.83 -9.38 17.16
C THR A 63 7.39 -7.99 17.37
N ASN A 64 7.54 -7.50 18.60
CA ASN A 64 8.06 -6.16 18.85
C ASN A 64 9.47 -5.97 18.25
N SER A 65 10.30 -7.02 18.28
CA SER A 65 11.61 -7.03 17.63
C SER A 65 11.53 -7.02 16.10
N LEU A 66 10.53 -7.69 15.52
CA LEU A 66 10.26 -7.72 14.08
C LEU A 66 9.74 -6.37 13.59
N TRP A 67 8.82 -5.76 14.34
CA TRP A 67 8.31 -4.42 14.08
C TRP A 67 9.41 -3.36 14.09
N LYS A 68 10.36 -3.45 15.02
CA LYS A 68 11.55 -2.59 15.01
C LYS A 68 12.34 -2.71 13.70
N ARG A 69 12.54 -3.94 13.21
CA ARG A 69 13.25 -4.19 11.95
C ARG A 69 12.49 -3.64 10.75
N PHE A 70 11.17 -3.81 10.69
CA PHE A 70 10.35 -3.21 9.63
C PHE A 70 10.38 -1.69 9.69
N TYR A 71 10.28 -1.10 10.89
CA TYR A 71 10.39 0.33 11.08
C TYR A 71 11.72 0.88 10.57
N GLN A 72 12.84 0.22 10.90
CA GLN A 72 14.15 0.59 10.41
C GLN A 72 14.28 0.45 8.89
N ARG A 73 13.67 -0.58 8.31
CA ARG A 73 13.69 -0.82 6.86
C ARG A 73 12.92 0.26 6.10
N GLU A 74 11.73 0.64 6.57
CA GLU A 74 10.84 1.58 5.90
C GLU A 74 11.24 3.04 6.13
N PHE A 75 11.75 3.37 7.33
CA PHE A 75 11.99 4.74 7.76
C PHE A 75 13.46 5.11 7.97
N GLY A 76 14.36 4.14 7.83
CA GLY A 76 15.78 4.32 8.04
C GLY A 76 16.23 4.19 9.49
N GLU A 77 17.53 3.93 9.64
CA GLU A 77 18.18 3.71 10.93
C GLU A 77 18.26 4.99 11.78
N GLU A 78 18.54 6.14 11.16
CA GLU A 78 18.63 7.41 11.87
C GLU A 78 17.33 7.74 12.62
N HIS A 79 16.19 7.61 11.92
CA HIS A 79 14.89 7.86 12.53
C HIS A 79 14.58 6.85 13.65
N THR A 80 14.95 5.59 13.44
CA THR A 80 14.80 4.54 14.46
C THR A 80 15.60 4.88 15.72
N ASN A 81 16.85 5.32 15.56
CA ASN A 81 17.72 5.74 16.65
C ASN A 81 17.18 6.98 17.38
N MET A 82 16.60 7.95 16.66
CA MET A 82 15.93 9.09 17.28
C MET A 82 14.76 8.66 18.16
N VAL A 83 13.93 7.71 17.69
CA VAL A 83 12.80 7.18 18.46
C VAL A 83 13.28 6.46 19.72
N ILE A 84 14.33 5.62 19.61
CA ILE A 84 14.94 4.94 20.77
C ILE A 84 15.47 5.96 21.79
N LYS A 85 16.17 7.01 21.34
CA LYS A 85 16.65 8.08 22.22
C LYS A 85 15.51 8.76 22.97
N ARG A 86 14.40 9.08 22.27
CA ARG A 86 13.22 9.69 22.90
C ARG A 86 12.55 8.76 23.91
N MET A 87 12.41 7.47 23.59
CA MET A 87 11.87 6.46 24.51
C MET A 87 12.70 6.30 25.78
N LYS A 88 14.04 6.37 25.64
CA LYS A 88 14.94 6.34 26.80
C LYS A 88 14.84 7.62 27.63
N ALA A 89 14.75 8.78 26.97
CA ALA A 89 14.63 10.08 27.63
C ALA A 89 13.32 10.27 28.39
N SER A 90 12.22 9.62 27.97
CA SER A 90 10.95 9.62 28.70
C SER A 90 10.96 8.72 29.95
N GLY A 91 12.08 8.06 30.27
CA GLY A 91 12.26 7.32 31.52
C GLY A 91 11.29 6.15 31.70
N GLY A 92 10.81 5.55 30.60
CA GLY A 92 9.83 4.46 30.65
C GLY A 92 8.41 4.88 31.05
N ARG A 93 8.16 6.18 31.26
CA ARG A 93 6.84 6.72 31.62
C ARG A 93 5.81 6.54 30.49
N VAL A 94 6.29 6.37 29.27
CA VAL A 94 5.48 6.13 28.08
C VAL A 94 6.09 4.96 27.32
N CYS A 95 5.40 3.81 27.36
CA CYS A 95 5.80 2.60 26.68
C CYS A 95 4.95 2.45 25.42
N TYR A 96 5.51 2.80 24.26
CA TYR A 96 4.88 2.50 22.97
C TYR A 96 5.48 1.23 22.39
N THR A 97 4.65 0.42 21.72
CA THR A 97 5.15 -0.70 20.92
C THR A 97 5.69 -0.20 19.58
N TRP A 98 6.65 -0.92 18.99
CA TRP A 98 7.15 -0.57 17.65
C TRP A 98 6.03 -0.63 16.60
N ARG A 99 5.02 -1.48 16.81
CA ARG A 99 3.81 -1.55 16.00
C ARG A 99 3.01 -0.24 16.03
N GLU A 100 2.75 0.32 17.21
CA GLU A 100 2.02 1.59 17.35
C GLU A 100 2.77 2.74 16.67
N LEU A 101 4.08 2.82 16.88
CA LEU A 101 4.93 3.81 16.24
C LEU A 101 4.92 3.68 14.72
N PHE A 102 4.93 2.44 14.22
CA PHE A 102 4.83 2.16 12.80
C PHE A 102 3.48 2.65 12.25
N LYS A 103 2.37 2.23 12.86
CA LYS A 103 1.02 2.61 12.45
C LYS A 103 0.83 4.14 12.44
N ALA A 104 1.20 4.82 13.52
CA ALA A 104 1.06 6.26 13.65
C ALA A 104 1.88 7.02 12.61
N LYS A 105 3.03 6.48 12.19
CA LYS A 105 3.86 7.12 11.17
C LYS A 105 3.34 6.88 9.76
N THR A 106 2.93 5.65 9.44
CA THR A 106 2.31 5.33 8.15
C THR A 106 1.04 6.13 7.91
N GLU A 107 0.20 6.31 8.94
CA GLU A 107 -1.01 7.12 8.85
C GLU A 107 -0.71 8.59 8.55
N LYS A 108 0.29 9.17 9.23
CA LYS A 108 0.75 10.54 8.95
C LYS A 108 1.29 10.71 7.53
N GLN A 109 2.02 9.73 7.00
CA GLN A 109 2.50 9.78 5.62
C GLN A 109 1.33 9.76 4.63
N LYS A 110 0.37 8.86 4.84
CA LYS A 110 -0.82 8.75 4.00
C LYS A 110 -1.64 10.03 4.00
N GLU A 111 -1.83 10.67 5.16
CA GLU A 111 -2.52 11.97 5.22
C GLU A 111 -1.82 13.08 4.42
N VAL A 112 -0.48 13.09 4.43
CA VAL A 112 0.31 14.07 3.66
C VAL A 112 0.18 13.79 2.16
N GLU A 113 0.25 12.52 1.76
CA GLU A 113 0.05 12.09 0.37
C GLU A 113 -1.35 12.45 -0.13
N ASP A 114 -2.39 12.14 0.63
CA ASP A 114 -3.78 12.45 0.28
C ASP A 114 -3.99 13.97 0.12
N LYS A 115 -3.41 14.79 1.02
CA LYS A 115 -3.44 16.26 0.91
C LYS A 115 -2.69 16.76 -0.33
N MET A 116 -1.59 16.11 -0.72
CA MET A 116 -0.87 16.47 -1.95
C MET A 116 -1.67 16.09 -3.20
N LEU A 117 -2.24 14.89 -3.23
CA LEU A 117 -3.11 14.43 -4.33
C LEU A 117 -4.32 15.36 -4.50
N GLU A 118 -4.95 15.77 -3.40
CA GLU A 118 -6.06 16.73 -3.43
C GLU A 118 -5.63 18.09 -4.01
N LYS A 119 -4.45 18.60 -3.62
CA LYS A 119 -3.91 19.84 -4.19
C LYS A 119 -3.63 19.73 -5.68
N ILE A 120 -3.11 18.60 -6.15
CA ILE A 120 -2.85 18.35 -7.58
C ILE A 120 -4.18 18.26 -8.34
N ALA A 121 -5.16 17.53 -7.81
CA ALA A 121 -6.48 17.40 -8.42
C ALA A 121 -7.18 18.76 -8.56
N LYS A 122 -7.13 19.61 -7.53
CA LYS A 122 -7.66 20.98 -7.57
C LYS A 122 -6.99 21.84 -8.65
N LYS A 123 -5.66 21.75 -8.80
CA LYS A 123 -4.93 22.46 -9.87
C LYS A 123 -5.37 22.01 -11.26
N PHE A 124 -5.51 20.71 -11.48
CA PHE A 124 -5.96 20.16 -12.77
C PHE A 124 -7.40 20.56 -13.11
N GLN A 125 -8.30 20.59 -12.10
CA GLN A 125 -9.66 21.08 -12.29
C GLN A 125 -9.71 22.57 -12.60
N ALA A 126 -8.88 23.39 -11.95
CA ALA A 126 -8.77 24.82 -12.24
C ALA A 126 -8.25 25.09 -13.66
N GLU A 127 -7.29 24.29 -14.14
CA GLU A 127 -6.79 24.38 -15.52
C GLU A 127 -7.85 23.99 -16.56
N LYS A 128 -8.63 22.92 -16.29
CA LYS A 128 -9.79 22.56 -17.11
C LYS A 128 -10.90 23.62 -17.10
N ALA A 129 -11.15 24.27 -15.96
CA ALA A 129 -12.17 25.31 -15.82
C ALA A 129 -11.74 26.67 -16.39
N GLY A 130 -10.44 26.98 -16.37
CA GLY A 130 -9.85 28.13 -17.07
C GLY A 130 -9.79 27.95 -18.59
N SER A 131 -9.87 26.72 -19.08
CA SER A 131 -10.20 26.38 -20.46
C SER A 131 -11.72 26.39 -20.67
N GLY A 132 -12.35 27.56 -20.48
CA GLY A 132 -13.63 27.84 -21.13
C GLY A 132 -13.45 27.79 -22.66
N PRO A 133 -14.54 27.71 -23.46
CA PRO A 133 -14.47 27.61 -24.92
C PRO A 133 -14.02 28.95 -25.50
N SER A 134 -12.74 29.30 -25.33
CA SER A 134 -12.14 30.42 -26.01
C SER A 134 -12.17 30.09 -27.49
N SER A 135 -12.96 30.85 -28.23
CA SER A 135 -12.90 31.01 -29.67
C SER A 135 -11.47 30.73 -30.14
N LEU A 136 -11.27 29.59 -30.79
CA LEU A 136 -10.05 29.33 -31.54
C LEU A 136 -10.03 30.38 -32.64
N SER A 137 -9.36 31.49 -32.31
CA SER A 137 -8.91 32.49 -33.25
C SER A 137 -8.38 31.75 -34.46
N ASN A 138 -8.90 32.18 -35.59
CA ASN A 138 -8.68 31.71 -36.94
C ASN A 138 -7.19 31.82 -37.30
N SER A 139 -6.34 30.99 -36.68
CA SER A 139 -4.92 30.89 -36.98
C SER A 139 -4.78 29.87 -38.08
N ASN A 140 -4.26 30.35 -39.19
CA ASN A 140 -4.06 29.69 -40.46
C ASN A 140 -3.10 28.49 -40.33
N TYR A 141 -3.57 27.32 -39.88
CA TYR A 141 -2.75 26.11 -39.79
C TYR A 141 -2.66 25.40 -41.15
N LYS A 142 -1.57 25.69 -41.87
CA LYS A 142 -1.17 25.11 -43.15
C LYS A 142 -0.58 23.69 -43.03
N SER A 143 -1.21 22.77 -42.30
CA SER A 143 -0.71 21.39 -42.21
C SER A 143 -1.84 20.37 -42.38
N PRO A 144 -1.87 19.59 -43.48
CA PRO A 144 -2.93 18.61 -43.79
C PRO A 144 -3.12 17.54 -42.72
N ILE A 145 -2.04 17.19 -42.02
CA ILE A 145 -2.02 16.15 -40.97
C ILE A 145 -2.90 16.55 -39.78
N LEU A 146 -2.81 17.81 -39.35
CA LEU A 146 -3.59 18.35 -38.23
C LEU A 146 -5.08 18.51 -38.58
N LYS A 147 -5.41 18.75 -39.86
CA LYS A 147 -6.80 18.76 -40.34
C LYS A 147 -7.43 17.37 -40.27
N LYS A 148 -6.69 16.32 -40.65
CA LYS A 148 -7.20 14.93 -40.67
C LYS A 148 -7.46 14.41 -39.26
N ALA A 149 -6.53 14.63 -38.33
CA ALA A 149 -6.69 14.22 -36.93
C ALA A 149 -7.93 14.88 -36.27
N ARG A 150 -8.24 16.14 -36.61
CA ARG A 150 -9.40 16.83 -36.05
C ARG A 150 -10.74 16.32 -36.59
N ILE A 151 -10.81 15.98 -37.87
CA ILE A 151 -12.03 15.39 -38.46
C ILE A 151 -12.32 14.03 -37.83
N GLU A 152 -11.28 13.23 -37.59
CA GLU A 152 -11.38 11.91 -36.99
C GLU A 152 -11.80 11.95 -35.50
N VAL A 153 -11.31 12.92 -34.73
CA VAL A 153 -11.75 13.13 -33.34
C VAL A 153 -13.19 13.64 -33.28
N ASN A 154 -13.60 14.52 -34.21
CA ASN A 154 -14.97 15.05 -34.25
C ASN A 154 -15.98 13.98 -34.71
N SER A 155 -15.61 13.12 -35.68
CA SER A 155 -16.45 12.00 -36.08
C SER A 155 -16.61 10.97 -34.96
N HIS A 156 -15.54 10.69 -34.21
CA HIS A 156 -15.60 9.78 -33.06
C HIS A 156 -16.49 10.31 -31.92
N ALA A 157 -16.39 11.61 -31.61
CA ALA A 157 -17.25 12.26 -30.62
C ALA A 157 -18.74 12.26 -31.03
N ARG A 158 -19.01 12.46 -32.33
CA ARG A 158 -20.37 12.37 -32.89
C ARG A 158 -20.92 10.94 -32.84
N LEU A 159 -20.11 9.93 -33.15
CA LEU A 159 -20.49 8.51 -33.04
C LEU A 159 -20.79 8.12 -31.60
N GLN A 160 -19.95 8.49 -30.63
CA GLN A 160 -20.20 8.21 -29.22
C GLN A 160 -21.48 8.90 -28.72
N SER A 161 -21.73 10.13 -29.14
CA SER A 161 -22.97 10.86 -28.80
C SER A 161 -24.22 10.21 -29.41
N ALA A 162 -24.13 9.66 -30.62
CA ALA A 162 -25.23 8.92 -31.25
C ALA A 162 -25.50 7.58 -30.55
N MET A 163 -24.44 6.87 -30.13
CA MET A 163 -24.56 5.62 -29.36
C MET A 163 -25.22 5.82 -28.00
N GLN A 164 -24.89 6.92 -27.30
CA GLN A 164 -25.53 7.26 -26.02
C GLN A 164 -27.01 7.60 -26.21
N LYS A 165 -27.37 8.35 -27.25
CA LYS A 165 -28.79 8.68 -27.53
C LYS A 165 -29.64 7.46 -27.84
N ASN A 166 -29.08 6.42 -28.47
CA ASN A 166 -29.80 5.17 -28.76
C ASN A 166 -29.93 4.25 -27.53
N THR A 167 -29.06 4.35 -26.53
CA THR A 167 -29.17 3.56 -25.29
C THR A 167 -30.26 4.09 -24.36
N PHE A 168 -30.53 5.40 -24.36
CA PHE A 168 -31.62 6.01 -23.58
C PHE A 168 -33.02 5.82 -24.21
N GLY A 169 -33.12 5.38 -25.47
CA GLY A 169 -34.40 5.11 -26.14
C GLY A 169 -35.00 3.71 -25.87
N ARG A 170 -34.29 2.82 -25.16
CA ARG A 170 -34.75 1.44 -24.87
C ARG A 170 -35.28 1.22 -23.45
N PHE A 171 -35.37 2.26 -22.63
CA PHE A 171 -35.95 2.20 -21.30
C PHE A 171 -36.80 3.44 -21.02
N VAL A 172 -38.04 3.42 -21.49
CA VAL A 172 -39.17 4.14 -20.89
C VAL A 172 -40.33 3.12 -20.91
N PRO A 173 -41.08 2.97 -19.79
CA PRO A 173 -41.92 1.80 -19.46
C PRO A 173 -43.02 1.45 -20.47
#